data_AF-A0A3M7HVD1-F1
#
_entry.id   AF-A0A3M7HVD1-F1
#
_cell.length_a   1.000
_cell.length_b   1.000
_cell.length_c   1.000
_cell.angle_alpha   90.00
_cell.angle_beta   90.00
_cell.angle_gamma   90.00
#
_symmetry.space_group_name_H-M   'P 1'
#
loop_
_entity.id
_entity.type
_entity.pdbx_description
1 polymer ?
#
loop_
_entity_poly.entity_id
_entity_poly.type
_entity_poly.pdbx_seq_one_letter_code
_entity_poly.pdbx_strand_id
1 'polypeptide(L)'
;SLARSIGRYRDARATRVRACRRNGTPLRDQNATHSTQENSRVNPQYTLSRLSWSPQRRVQAFVVTIMGLPTSRAPIILASVGLILLLATFFQQLNGIPDSWKDKLRTAGSTYPTHGPGLGQPHGSALRSDESKPTALRSTLIMTFSSDLPSFYSIALSHGTDKVTKHHYHHMYQKYLDPVRATRLKLLEIGLGCDMSYGPGASYYTWLEYLPNVDLYYVEYDAACAAKWAANTTAATIFSGDQANVEFLQRFMREAGTDFDVIIDDGGHQMNQQITSLQYLWRAVKPGGIYFCEDLQTSYWENYGGDPSNSGKKTTMMGMVKELLDDLNVGPGGHARKHEVSQEMQFIDCMEEVCAFVKKD
;
A
#
# COMPACT_ATOMS: atom_id res chain seq x y z
N SER A 1 -61.38 -29.77 -46.64
CA SER A 1 -62.04 -28.52 -47.09
C SER A 1 -61.63 -27.44 -46.10
N LEU A 2 -60.88 -26.37 -46.37
CA LEU A 2 -60.48 -25.71 -47.62
C LEU A 2 -59.21 -24.85 -47.35
N ALA A 3 -58.34 -24.72 -48.37
CA ALA A 3 -57.42 -23.63 -48.77
C ALA A 3 -56.93 -22.55 -47.76
N ARG A 4 -55.62 -22.33 -47.53
CA ARG A 4 -54.54 -21.67 -48.34
C ARG A 4 -54.53 -20.12 -48.33
N SER A 5 -53.40 -19.53 -47.90
CA SER A 5 -52.62 -18.43 -48.55
C SER A 5 -51.42 -18.07 -47.63
N ILE A 6 -50.16 -18.46 -47.89
CA ILE A 6 -49.11 -17.93 -48.78
C ILE A 6 -48.56 -16.53 -48.42
N GLY A 7 -47.25 -16.48 -48.11
CA GLY A 7 -46.40 -15.28 -48.09
C GLY A 7 -44.98 -15.59 -47.62
N ARG A 8 -44.03 -15.73 -48.55
CA ARG A 8 -42.61 -16.13 -48.37
C ARG A 8 -41.72 -14.95 -47.93
N TYR A 9 -40.59 -15.22 -47.26
CA TYR A 9 -39.24 -14.99 -47.81
C TYR A 9 -38.17 -15.66 -46.93
N ARG A 10 -37.15 -16.23 -47.58
CA ARG A 10 -36.16 -17.18 -47.05
C ARG A 10 -34.75 -16.60 -47.21
N ASP A 11 -33.90 -16.83 -46.20
CA ASP A 11 -32.43 -17.05 -46.18
C ASP A 11 -31.49 -16.41 -47.23
N ALA A 12 -30.38 -15.83 -46.75
CA ALA A 12 -29.06 -16.49 -46.79
C ALA A 12 -27.91 -15.64 -46.20
N ARG A 13 -27.06 -16.27 -45.38
CA ARG A 13 -25.75 -15.80 -44.89
C ARG A 13 -24.66 -15.94 -45.98
N ALA A 14 -23.60 -15.12 -45.91
CA ALA A 14 -22.24 -15.56 -45.51
C ALA A 14 -21.08 -14.61 -45.98
N THR A 15 -20.28 -14.15 -45.00
CA THR A 15 -18.80 -13.94 -44.94
C THR A 15 -17.99 -13.34 -46.11
N ARG A 16 -17.13 -12.35 -45.79
CA ARG A 16 -15.65 -12.43 -45.94
C ARG A 16 -14.87 -11.28 -45.28
N VAL A 17 -13.71 -11.64 -44.74
CA VAL A 17 -12.65 -10.84 -44.07
C VAL A 17 -11.76 -10.13 -45.09
N ARG A 18 -11.20 -8.94 -44.77
CA ARG A 18 -9.83 -8.55 -45.17
C ARG A 18 -9.26 -7.35 -44.39
N ALA A 19 -7.99 -7.52 -44.01
CA ALA A 19 -7.10 -6.59 -43.32
C ALA A 19 -6.46 -5.55 -44.26
N CYS A 20 -6.09 -4.38 -43.74
CA CYS A 20 -5.25 -3.39 -44.43
C CYS A 20 -3.89 -3.24 -43.72
N ARG A 21 -2.82 -3.51 -44.50
CA ARG A 21 -1.41 -3.21 -44.19
C ARG A 21 -1.09 -1.75 -44.54
N ARG A 22 -0.25 -1.10 -43.72
CA ARG A 22 0.48 0.14 -44.01
C ARG A 22 1.87 -0.18 -44.59
N ASN A 23 2.34 0.61 -45.55
CA ASN A 23 3.73 1.12 -45.67
C ASN A 23 3.90 1.99 -46.93
N GLY A 24 4.63 3.11 -46.83
CA GLY A 24 5.20 3.83 -47.98
C GLY A 24 5.33 5.36 -47.86
N THR A 25 6.45 5.81 -47.28
CA THR A 25 7.30 7.01 -47.58
C THR A 25 6.74 8.27 -48.27
N PRO A 26 7.15 9.50 -47.86
CA PRO A 26 7.06 10.70 -48.68
C PRO A 26 8.41 11.09 -49.33
N LEU A 27 8.32 11.55 -50.59
CA LEU A 27 9.36 12.24 -51.35
C LEU A 27 9.18 13.76 -51.29
N ARG A 28 10.28 14.42 -51.62
CA ARG A 28 10.71 15.82 -51.41
C ARG A 28 10.42 16.70 -52.65
N ASP A 29 10.22 18.02 -52.45
CA ASP A 29 10.74 19.14 -53.27
C ASP A 29 10.25 20.50 -52.69
N GLN A 30 11.12 21.43 -52.23
CA GLN A 30 11.81 22.55 -52.95
C GLN A 30 10.83 23.63 -53.49
N ASN A 31 10.98 24.96 -53.42
CA ASN A 31 11.88 26.03 -52.91
C ASN A 31 10.92 27.27 -52.74
N ALA A 32 11.15 28.36 -51.98
CA ALA A 32 12.14 29.41 -52.20
C ALA A 32 11.92 30.61 -51.23
N THR A 33 12.98 30.95 -50.50
CA THR A 33 13.56 32.30 -50.23
C THR A 33 12.70 33.55 -49.97
N HIS A 34 12.91 34.18 -48.81
CA HIS A 34 13.13 35.64 -48.70
C HIS A 34 14.10 35.96 -47.55
N SER A 35 15.06 36.83 -47.85
CA SER A 35 16.20 37.29 -47.05
C SER A 35 15.84 38.30 -45.95
N THR A 36 16.60 38.31 -44.84
CA THR A 36 17.14 39.56 -44.23
C THR A 36 18.36 39.25 -43.34
N GLN A 37 19.33 40.16 -43.45
CA GLN A 37 20.58 40.43 -42.70
C GLN A 37 20.53 40.21 -41.18
N GLU A 38 21.60 40.16 -40.38
CA GLU A 38 23.07 40.06 -40.50
C GLU A 38 23.54 40.17 -39.05
N ASN A 39 24.34 39.23 -38.51
CA ASN A 39 25.49 39.61 -37.67
C ASN A 39 26.39 38.43 -37.37
N SER A 40 27.68 38.69 -37.57
CA SER A 40 28.82 37.83 -37.41
C SER A 40 29.29 37.79 -35.95
N ARG A 41 29.76 36.61 -35.51
CA ARG A 41 30.84 36.45 -34.51
C ARG A 41 31.34 34.99 -34.45
N VAL A 42 32.53 34.81 -35.02
CA VAL A 42 33.69 34.02 -34.53
C VAL A 42 33.45 32.66 -33.86
N ASN A 43 33.93 31.60 -34.51
CA ASN A 43 34.20 30.26 -33.97
C ASN A 43 35.65 30.24 -33.41
N PRO A 44 36.04 29.41 -32.40
CA PRO A 44 36.48 28.07 -32.79
C PRO A 44 36.34 26.92 -31.75
N GLN A 45 36.14 25.72 -32.29
CA GLN A 45 36.76 24.43 -31.94
C GLN A 45 36.81 23.98 -30.46
N TYR A 46 35.94 23.02 -30.11
CA TYR A 46 36.16 22.13 -28.98
C TYR A 46 36.80 20.82 -29.44
N THR A 47 38.01 20.59 -28.95
CA THR A 47 38.76 19.34 -29.02
C THR A 47 38.10 18.26 -28.16
N LEU A 48 37.85 17.09 -28.75
CA LEU A 48 37.45 15.88 -28.03
C LEU A 48 38.68 15.23 -27.39
N SER A 49 38.88 15.44 -26.08
CA SER A 49 39.79 14.64 -25.28
C SER A 49 39.07 13.41 -24.73
N ARG A 50 39.52 12.23 -25.18
CA ARG A 50 39.16 10.94 -24.59
C ARG A 50 39.73 10.86 -23.17
N LEU A 51 38.87 10.85 -22.17
CA LEU A 51 39.22 10.45 -20.80
C LEU A 51 39.05 8.93 -20.68
N SER A 52 40.17 8.22 -20.63
CA SER A 52 40.24 6.83 -20.23
C SER A 52 39.91 6.71 -18.74
N TRP A 53 38.93 5.88 -18.40
CA TRP A 53 38.64 5.46 -17.04
C TRP A 53 39.54 4.28 -16.67
N SER A 54 40.38 4.45 -15.64
CA SER A 54 41.03 3.36 -14.93
C SER A 54 40.20 3.00 -13.68
N PRO A 55 39.89 1.72 -13.40
CA PRO A 55 39.27 1.34 -12.15
C PRO A 55 40.35 0.93 -11.15
N GLN A 56 40.82 1.88 -10.33
CA GLN A 56 41.48 1.55 -9.07
C GLN A 56 40.95 2.47 -7.96
N ARG A 57 39.77 2.14 -7.44
CA ARG A 57 39.39 2.62 -6.10
C ARG A 57 40.08 1.73 -5.07
N ARG A 58 41.16 2.25 -4.48
CA ARG A 58 41.67 1.74 -3.21
C ARG A 58 40.59 1.97 -2.14
N VAL A 59 40.08 0.91 -1.56
CA VAL A 59 39.33 0.96 -0.31
C VAL A 59 40.33 1.40 0.77
N GLN A 60 40.25 2.66 1.22
CA GLN A 60 40.88 3.04 2.47
C GLN A 60 40.02 2.47 3.60
N ALA A 61 40.46 1.36 4.16
CA ALA A 61 39.96 0.90 5.45
C ALA A 61 40.36 1.93 6.51
N PHE A 62 39.39 2.61 7.11
CA PHE A 62 39.62 3.35 8.34
C PHE A 62 39.83 2.32 9.46
N VAL A 63 41.09 2.01 9.74
CA VAL A 63 41.49 1.33 10.97
C VAL A 63 41.45 2.37 12.09
N VAL A 64 40.40 2.36 12.88
CA VAL A 64 40.37 3.09 14.15
C VAL A 64 41.25 2.31 15.14
N THR A 65 42.51 2.75 15.28
CA THR A 65 43.38 2.25 16.35
C THR A 65 42.90 2.83 17.67
N ILE A 66 42.08 2.08 18.40
CA ILE A 66 41.77 2.39 19.80
C ILE A 66 43.00 2.00 20.62
N MET A 67 43.92 2.95 20.83
CA MET A 67 44.99 2.78 21.80
C MET A 67 44.39 2.84 23.22
N GLY A 68 44.59 1.76 23.99
CA GLY A 68 44.63 1.86 25.45
C GLY A 68 43.39 1.43 26.24
N LEU A 69 42.73 0.31 25.90
CA LEU A 69 41.77 -0.32 26.82
C LEU A 69 42.09 -1.82 27.02
N PRO A 70 41.94 -2.34 28.26
CA PRO A 70 42.25 -3.72 28.59
C PRO A 70 41.43 -4.69 27.72
N THR A 71 42.12 -5.69 27.17
CA THR A 71 41.64 -6.67 26.18
C THR A 71 40.45 -7.54 26.64
N SER A 72 39.99 -7.38 27.88
CA SER A 72 38.86 -8.12 28.45
C SER A 72 37.48 -7.48 28.23
N ARG A 73 37.40 -6.24 27.71
CA ARG A 73 36.11 -5.52 27.53
C ARG A 73 35.79 -5.10 26.10
N ALA A 74 36.72 -5.24 25.16
CA ALA A 74 36.53 -4.93 23.74
C ALA A 74 35.31 -5.64 23.09
N PRO A 75 35.03 -6.94 23.32
CA PRO A 75 33.87 -7.58 22.72
C PRO A 75 32.53 -7.05 23.27
N ILE A 76 32.50 -6.63 24.54
CA ILE A 76 31.28 -6.08 25.18
C ILE A 76 30.98 -4.69 24.62
N ILE A 77 32.00 -3.86 24.42
CA ILE A 77 31.86 -2.51 23.87
C ILE A 77 31.43 -2.58 22.40
N LEU A 78 32.03 -3.48 21.59
CA LEU A 78 31.65 -3.68 20.20
C LEU A 78 30.23 -4.21 20.05
N ALA A 79 29.80 -5.15 20.90
CA ALA A 79 28.42 -5.62 20.93
C ALA A 79 27.44 -4.50 21.32
N SER A 80 27.83 -3.62 22.24
CA SER A 80 27.01 -2.48 22.67
C SER A 80 26.87 -1.42 21.58
N VAL A 81 27.95 -1.09 20.87
CA VAL A 81 27.91 -0.16 19.73
C VAL A 81 27.11 -0.76 18.57
N GLY A 82 27.27 -2.06 18.29
CA GLY A 82 26.46 -2.78 17.30
C GLY A 82 24.98 -2.77 17.64
N LEU A 83 24.62 -3.00 18.91
CA LEU A 83 23.23 -2.93 19.39
C LEU A 83 22.66 -1.50 19.31
N ILE A 84 23.45 -0.48 19.67
CA ILE A 84 23.02 0.93 19.57
C ILE A 84 22.80 1.32 18.11
N LEU A 85 23.66 0.89 17.19
CA LEU A 85 23.49 1.14 15.75
C LEU A 85 22.28 0.39 15.19
N LEU A 86 22.07 -0.88 15.60
CA LEU A 86 20.92 -1.68 15.21
C LEU A 86 19.61 -1.06 15.71
N LEU A 87 19.58 -0.62 16.97
CA LEU A 87 18.44 0.10 17.56
C LEU A 87 18.22 1.44 16.88
N ALA A 88 19.28 2.20 16.56
CA ALA A 88 19.16 3.46 15.85
C ALA A 88 18.59 3.28 14.43
N THR A 89 19.01 2.25 13.70
CA THR A 89 18.42 1.90 12.39
C THR A 89 16.97 1.43 12.53
N PHE A 90 16.66 0.66 13.57
CA PHE A 90 15.29 0.21 13.87
C PHE A 90 14.38 1.41 14.19
N PHE A 91 14.82 2.35 15.05
CA PHE A 91 14.09 3.57 15.33
C PHE A 91 13.98 4.50 14.11
N GLN A 92 14.99 4.53 13.22
CA GLN A 92 14.89 5.23 11.93
C GLN A 92 13.83 4.62 11.01
N GLN A 93 13.66 3.31 11.04
CA GLN A 93 12.63 2.60 10.27
C GLN A 93 11.22 2.81 10.85
N LEU A 94 11.11 3.10 12.16
CA LEU A 94 9.87 3.47 12.84
C LEU A 94 9.47 4.96 12.70
N ASN A 95 10.30 5.80 12.08
CA ASN A 95 9.97 7.23 11.90
C ASN A 95 8.84 7.49 10.89
N GLY A 96 8.33 6.45 10.22
CA GLY A 96 7.12 6.51 9.40
C GLY A 96 5.89 5.85 10.04
N ILE A 97 6.00 5.32 11.27
CA ILE A 97 4.92 4.60 11.95
C ILE A 97 4.25 5.52 12.99
N PRO A 98 2.92 5.68 12.94
CA PRO A 98 2.14 6.44 13.92
C PRO A 98 2.44 6.02 15.36
N ASP A 99 2.50 6.98 16.28
CA ASP A 99 2.92 6.73 17.66
C ASP A 99 1.93 5.82 18.40
N SER A 100 0.65 5.86 18.02
CA SER A 100 -0.40 4.96 18.52
C SER A 100 -0.10 3.47 18.28
N TRP A 101 0.75 3.13 17.30
CA TRP A 101 1.15 1.75 16.99
C TRP A 101 2.34 1.30 17.84
N LYS A 102 3.20 2.24 18.26
CA LYS A 102 4.32 1.98 19.18
C LYS A 102 3.81 1.58 20.57
N ASP A 103 2.66 2.10 20.99
CA ASP A 103 2.04 1.74 22.27
C ASP A 103 1.33 0.39 22.25
N LYS A 104 0.76 -0.03 21.10
CA LYS A 104 0.25 -1.41 20.92
C LYS A 104 1.38 -2.44 21.00
N LEU A 105 2.56 -2.13 20.46
CA LEU A 105 3.74 -3.00 20.56
C LEU A 105 4.23 -3.18 22.01
N ARG A 106 4.01 -2.19 22.88
CA ARG A 106 4.36 -2.24 24.31
C ARG A 106 3.37 -3.06 25.14
N THR A 107 2.09 -3.05 24.77
CA THR A 107 1.01 -3.70 25.53
C THR A 107 0.81 -5.17 25.15
N ALA A 108 1.12 -5.56 23.91
CA ALA A 108 1.03 -6.95 23.43
C ALA A 108 1.96 -7.94 24.18
N GLY A 109 3.00 -7.46 24.86
CA GLY A 109 3.91 -8.29 25.65
C GLY A 109 3.38 -8.72 27.04
N SER A 110 2.20 -8.25 27.47
CA SER A 110 1.77 -8.35 28.87
C SER A 110 0.63 -9.35 29.16
N THR A 111 0.01 -9.99 28.18
CA THR A 111 -1.18 -10.84 28.44
C THR A 111 -1.06 -12.22 27.79
N TYR A 112 -0.55 -13.19 28.56
CA TYR A 112 -0.83 -14.61 28.35
C TYR A 112 -1.53 -15.17 29.58
N PRO A 113 -2.77 -15.70 29.47
CA PRO A 113 -3.41 -16.45 30.53
C PRO A 113 -2.76 -17.83 30.65
N THR A 114 -2.26 -18.17 31.84
CA THR A 114 -1.80 -19.52 32.18
C THR A 114 -2.98 -20.32 32.74
N HIS A 115 -3.63 -21.14 31.92
CA HIS A 115 -4.52 -22.19 32.42
C HIS A 115 -4.27 -23.51 31.68
N GLY A 116 -3.53 -24.41 32.33
CA GLY A 116 -3.55 -25.85 32.08
C GLY A 116 -4.34 -26.57 33.19
N PRO A 117 -4.91 -27.76 32.92
CA PRO A 117 -5.88 -28.41 33.81
C PRO A 117 -5.18 -29.15 34.96
N GLY A 118 -5.56 -28.84 36.20
CA GLY A 118 -5.07 -29.52 37.40
C GLY A 118 -6.05 -30.59 37.92
N LEU A 119 -5.61 -31.84 37.89
CA LEU A 119 -6.18 -32.96 38.64
C LEU A 119 -5.65 -32.96 40.09
N GLY A 120 -6.55 -33.17 41.07
CA GLY A 120 -6.30 -33.95 42.30
C GLY A 120 -5.57 -33.32 43.50
N GLN A 121 -6.36 -32.75 44.43
CA GLN A 121 -6.49 -33.07 45.89
C GLN A 121 -5.26 -33.20 46.85
N PRO A 122 -5.46 -33.05 48.19
CA PRO A 122 -4.67 -32.17 49.06
C PRO A 122 -3.88 -32.88 50.18
N HIS A 123 -3.04 -32.11 50.92
CA HIS A 123 -2.84 -32.11 52.39
C HIS A 123 -1.45 -31.59 52.79
N GLY A 124 -1.38 -30.82 53.90
CA GLY A 124 -0.28 -30.96 54.88
C GLY A 124 0.70 -29.80 55.12
N SER A 125 0.45 -29.08 56.22
CA SER A 125 1.41 -28.55 57.22
C SER A 125 2.61 -27.65 56.85
N ALA A 126 2.70 -26.56 57.63
CA ALA A 126 3.78 -25.58 57.70
C ALA A 126 5.12 -26.11 58.23
N LEU A 127 6.25 -25.57 57.74
CA LEU A 127 7.43 -25.24 58.56
C LEU A 127 8.45 -24.31 57.84
N ARG A 128 8.83 -23.28 58.59
CA ARG A 128 9.97 -22.33 58.60
C ARG A 128 11.12 -22.35 57.55
N SER A 129 11.47 -21.10 57.19
CA SER A 129 12.80 -20.46 57.02
C SER A 129 13.87 -21.09 56.12
N ASP A 130 14.22 -20.38 55.04
CA ASP A 130 15.62 -20.01 54.77
C ASP A 130 15.70 -18.81 53.82
N GLU A 131 16.66 -17.93 54.07
CA GLU A 131 16.91 -16.66 53.43
C GLU A 131 18.25 -16.79 52.67
N SER A 132 18.25 -16.79 51.34
CA SER A 132 19.37 -16.23 50.54
C SER A 132 19.14 -16.33 49.02
N LYS A 133 19.24 -15.15 48.38
CA LYS A 133 19.67 -14.83 46.99
C LYS A 133 18.64 -14.03 46.19
N PRO A 134 18.97 -12.80 45.74
CA PRO A 134 18.17 -12.09 44.77
C PRO A 134 18.50 -12.62 43.37
N THR A 135 17.72 -13.56 42.85
CA THR A 135 17.67 -13.84 41.42
C THR A 135 16.90 -12.71 40.74
N ALA A 136 17.61 -11.64 40.40
CA ALA A 136 17.16 -10.70 39.38
C ALA A 136 17.23 -11.39 38.02
N LEU A 137 16.27 -12.26 37.74
CA LEU A 137 15.91 -12.60 36.36
C LEU A 137 15.25 -11.37 35.77
N ARG A 138 16.08 -10.42 35.32
CA ARG A 138 15.69 -9.53 34.24
C ARG A 138 15.38 -10.45 33.07
N SER A 139 14.09 -10.74 32.90
CA SER A 139 13.56 -11.35 31.70
C SER A 139 13.80 -10.35 30.57
N THR A 140 15.00 -10.39 30.00
CA THR A 140 15.29 -9.74 28.73
C THR A 140 14.46 -10.54 27.74
N LEU A 141 13.25 -10.06 27.45
CA LEU A 141 12.47 -10.48 26.31
C LEU A 141 13.31 -10.14 25.09
N ILE A 142 14.18 -11.07 24.69
CA ILE A 142 14.74 -11.09 23.36
C ILE A 142 13.51 -11.33 22.49
N MET A 143 12.95 -10.26 21.93
CA MET A 143 12.13 -10.36 20.73
C MET A 143 13.04 -10.99 19.69
N THR A 144 13.02 -12.32 19.60
CA THR A 144 13.41 -13.02 18.40
C THR A 144 12.42 -12.56 17.34
N PHE A 145 12.78 -11.51 16.60
CA PHE A 145 12.21 -11.28 15.28
C PHE A 145 12.55 -12.54 14.50
N SER A 146 11.60 -13.48 14.46
CA SER A 146 11.72 -14.65 13.63
C SER A 146 11.78 -14.12 12.20
N SER A 147 12.96 -14.28 11.60
CA SER A 147 13.21 -14.12 10.17
C SER A 147 12.46 -15.17 9.33
N ASP A 148 11.51 -15.91 9.92
CA ASP A 148 10.88 -17.08 9.31
C ASP A 148 9.42 -16.82 8.89
N LEU A 149 8.88 -15.63 9.15
CA LEU A 149 7.58 -15.26 8.58
C LEU A 149 7.73 -14.98 7.07
N PRO A 150 6.90 -15.60 6.21
CA PRO A 150 6.94 -15.33 4.78
C PRO A 150 6.68 -13.84 4.51
N SER A 151 7.38 -13.26 3.54
CA SER A 151 7.15 -11.86 3.15
C SER A 151 5.77 -11.68 2.53
N PHE A 152 5.25 -10.44 2.53
CA PHE A 152 4.01 -10.13 1.82
C PHE A 152 4.08 -10.60 0.36
N TYR A 153 5.22 -10.37 -0.29
CA TYR A 153 5.46 -10.80 -1.67
C TYR A 153 5.23 -12.31 -1.85
N SER A 154 5.84 -13.14 -0.99
CA SER A 154 5.68 -14.60 -1.10
C SER A 154 4.24 -15.07 -0.92
N ILE A 155 3.51 -14.48 0.03
CA ILE A 155 2.11 -14.85 0.32
C ILE A 155 1.18 -14.38 -0.80
N ALA A 156 1.31 -13.13 -1.21
CA ALA A 156 0.53 -12.56 -2.31
C ALA A 156 0.76 -13.32 -3.61
N LEU A 157 2.02 -13.74 -3.86
CA LEU A 157 2.36 -14.53 -5.05
C LEU A 157 1.72 -15.92 -5.01
N SER A 158 1.68 -16.58 -3.84
CA SER A 158 1.03 -17.89 -3.71
C SER A 158 -0.49 -17.84 -3.90
N HIS A 159 -1.14 -16.72 -3.54
CA HIS A 159 -2.57 -16.50 -3.77
C HIS A 159 -2.90 -15.91 -5.13
N GLY A 160 -1.88 -15.52 -5.92
CA GLY A 160 -2.03 -15.09 -7.30
C GLY A 160 -2.61 -13.70 -7.50
N THR A 161 -2.61 -12.84 -6.47
CA THR A 161 -3.11 -11.46 -6.61
C THR A 161 -2.18 -10.62 -7.49
N ASP A 162 -2.74 -9.68 -8.23
CA ASP A 162 -1.97 -8.75 -9.06
C ASP A 162 -1.23 -7.65 -8.32
N LYS A 163 -1.48 -7.50 -7.00
CA LYS A 163 -0.64 -6.70 -6.09
C LYS A 163 0.86 -7.02 -6.21
N VAL A 164 1.20 -8.24 -6.64
CA VAL A 164 2.59 -8.66 -6.92
C VAL A 164 2.82 -9.32 -8.27
N THR A 165 1.77 -9.80 -8.96
CA THR A 165 1.95 -10.43 -10.28
C THR A 165 1.95 -9.43 -11.44
N LYS A 166 1.33 -8.25 -11.27
CA LYS A 166 1.40 -7.15 -12.23
C LYS A 166 2.01 -5.89 -11.62
N HIS A 167 1.71 -5.63 -10.36
CA HIS A 167 2.14 -4.45 -9.62
C HIS A 167 3.25 -4.79 -8.62
N HIS A 168 3.74 -3.75 -7.93
CA HIS A 168 4.76 -3.87 -6.91
C HIS A 168 4.29 -3.39 -5.53
N TYR A 169 2.99 -3.53 -5.24
CA TYR A 169 2.32 -3.04 -4.02
C TYR A 169 2.87 -3.61 -2.71
N HIS A 170 3.52 -4.78 -2.78
CA HIS A 170 4.21 -5.38 -1.64
C HIS A 170 5.22 -4.47 -0.94
N HIS A 171 5.88 -3.53 -1.64
CA HIS A 171 6.80 -2.58 -1.01
C HIS A 171 6.06 -1.66 -0.02
N MET A 172 4.88 -1.17 -0.41
CA MET A 172 4.05 -0.30 0.42
C MET A 172 3.45 -1.10 1.57
N TYR A 173 2.84 -2.25 1.28
CA TYR A 173 2.22 -3.08 2.31
C TYR A 173 3.21 -3.59 3.35
N GLN A 174 4.36 -4.10 2.91
CA GLN A 174 5.37 -4.57 3.85
C GLN A 174 5.98 -3.43 4.67
N LYS A 175 6.14 -2.22 4.12
CA LYS A 175 6.62 -1.07 4.88
C LYS A 175 5.72 -0.74 6.07
N TYR A 176 4.41 -0.72 5.86
CA TYR A 176 3.46 -0.24 6.87
C TYR A 176 2.87 -1.35 7.75
N LEU A 177 2.62 -2.54 7.20
CA LEU A 177 1.87 -3.58 7.89
C LEU A 177 2.75 -4.64 8.56
N ASP A 178 3.99 -4.84 8.09
CA ASP A 178 4.91 -5.82 8.68
C ASP A 178 5.17 -5.58 10.18
N PRO A 179 5.37 -4.33 10.66
CA PRO A 179 5.61 -4.07 12.07
C PRO A 179 4.43 -4.38 12.99
N VAL A 180 3.20 -4.47 12.46
CA VAL A 180 1.98 -4.71 13.23
C VAL A 180 1.25 -5.98 12.86
N ARG A 181 1.91 -6.83 12.07
CA ARG A 181 1.35 -8.06 11.53
C ARG A 181 0.69 -8.95 12.58
N ALA A 182 1.27 -9.01 13.78
CA ALA A 182 0.76 -9.82 14.89
C ALA A 182 -0.34 -9.13 15.72
N THR A 183 -0.63 -7.85 15.49
CA THR A 183 -1.65 -7.10 16.24
C THR A 183 -3.04 -7.33 15.66
N ARG A 184 -4.09 -7.07 16.47
CA ARG A 184 -5.45 -7.02 15.95
C ARG A 184 -5.64 -5.73 15.17
N LEU A 185 -5.90 -5.86 13.87
CA LEU A 185 -6.16 -4.76 12.95
C LEU A 185 -7.58 -4.88 12.40
N LYS A 186 -8.31 -3.77 12.39
CA LYS A 186 -9.56 -3.66 11.63
C LYS A 186 -9.23 -3.12 10.23
N LEU A 187 -9.44 -3.95 9.20
CA LEU A 187 -9.07 -3.65 7.82
C LEU A 187 -10.29 -3.67 6.92
N LEU A 188 -10.45 -2.65 6.07
CA LEU A 188 -11.37 -2.64 4.95
C LEU A 188 -10.58 -2.70 3.65
N GLU A 189 -10.97 -3.58 2.73
CA GLU A 189 -10.61 -3.49 1.30
C GLU A 189 -11.87 -3.23 0.47
N ILE A 190 -11.83 -2.20 -0.38
CA ILE A 190 -12.82 -1.94 -1.41
C ILE A 190 -12.34 -2.68 -2.66
N GLY A 191 -13.18 -3.55 -3.21
CA GLY A 191 -12.84 -4.45 -4.32
C GLY A 191 -12.54 -5.86 -3.82
N LEU A 192 -13.42 -6.82 -4.14
CA LEU A 192 -13.17 -8.24 -3.94
C LEU A 192 -12.54 -8.89 -5.19
N GLY A 193 -12.53 -8.17 -6.31
CA GLY A 193 -12.01 -8.64 -7.61
C GLY A 193 -13.01 -9.50 -8.38
N CYS A 194 -14.31 -9.22 -8.26
CA CYS A 194 -15.37 -10.00 -8.91
C CYS A 194 -15.35 -9.94 -10.44
N ASP A 195 -14.75 -8.90 -11.01
CA ASP A 195 -14.52 -8.72 -12.44
C ASP A 195 -13.13 -9.17 -12.91
N MET A 196 -12.30 -9.69 -12.01
CA MET A 196 -10.95 -10.15 -12.34
C MET A 196 -10.99 -11.45 -13.13
N SER A 197 -10.11 -11.55 -14.14
CA SER A 197 -10.02 -12.74 -15.01
C SER A 197 -9.57 -14.00 -14.28
N TYR A 198 -8.86 -13.85 -13.16
CA TYR A 198 -8.45 -14.93 -12.27
C TYR A 198 -9.49 -15.24 -11.18
N GLY A 199 -10.60 -14.49 -11.15
CA GLY A 199 -11.67 -14.60 -10.17
C GLY A 199 -11.43 -13.77 -8.90
N PRO A 200 -12.47 -13.62 -8.07
CA PRO A 200 -12.41 -12.84 -6.82
C PRO A 200 -11.58 -13.50 -5.72
N GLY A 201 -11.14 -12.68 -4.77
CA GLY A 201 -10.68 -13.09 -3.44
C GLY A 201 -9.21 -13.50 -3.31
N ALA A 202 -8.38 -13.27 -4.32
CA ALA A 202 -6.94 -13.46 -4.19
C ALA A 202 -6.34 -12.61 -3.05
N SER A 203 -6.79 -11.35 -2.91
CA SER A 203 -6.43 -10.49 -1.79
C SER A 203 -7.03 -10.96 -0.45
N TYR A 204 -8.25 -11.50 -0.45
CA TYR A 204 -8.89 -12.07 0.75
C TYR A 204 -8.01 -13.14 1.41
N TYR A 205 -7.52 -14.11 0.64
CA TYR A 205 -6.62 -15.13 1.19
C TYR A 205 -5.26 -14.56 1.59
N THR A 206 -4.76 -13.58 0.82
CA THR A 206 -3.52 -12.87 1.13
C THR A 206 -3.58 -12.16 2.49
N TRP A 207 -4.66 -11.43 2.77
CA TRP A 207 -4.80 -10.70 4.03
C TRP A 207 -4.96 -11.62 5.24
N LEU A 208 -5.71 -12.71 5.11
CA LEU A 208 -5.89 -13.67 6.20
C LEU A 208 -4.58 -14.38 6.59
N GLU A 209 -3.73 -14.69 5.60
CA GLU A 209 -2.43 -15.29 5.86
C GLU A 209 -1.38 -14.26 6.31
N TYR A 210 -1.41 -13.06 5.73
CA TYR A 210 -0.47 -12.02 6.10
C TYR A 210 -0.79 -11.44 7.47
N LEU A 211 -2.06 -11.18 7.80
CA LEU A 211 -2.50 -10.56 9.05
C LEU A 211 -3.35 -11.56 9.86
N PRO A 212 -2.75 -12.49 10.63
CA PRO A 212 -3.48 -13.60 11.26
C PRO A 212 -4.56 -13.19 12.27
N ASN A 213 -4.53 -11.94 12.76
CA ASN A 213 -5.49 -11.40 13.72
C ASN A 213 -6.37 -10.28 13.12
N VAL A 214 -6.50 -10.24 11.79
CA VAL A 214 -7.30 -9.21 11.10
C VAL A 214 -8.79 -9.39 11.33
N ASP A 215 -9.47 -8.27 11.55
CA ASP A 215 -10.92 -8.12 11.48
C ASP A 215 -11.23 -7.53 10.10
N LEU A 216 -11.51 -8.42 9.13
CA LEU A 216 -11.49 -8.11 7.71
C LEU A 216 -12.87 -7.76 7.18
N TYR A 217 -12.93 -6.65 6.43
CA TYR A 217 -14.12 -6.14 5.78
C TYR A 217 -13.88 -5.98 4.28
N TYR A 218 -14.91 -6.25 3.49
CA TYR A 218 -14.93 -5.97 2.05
C TYR A 218 -16.11 -5.10 1.67
N VAL A 219 -15.89 -4.22 0.68
CA VAL A 219 -16.94 -3.59 -0.11
C VAL A 219 -16.81 -4.05 -1.55
N GLU A 220 -17.89 -4.55 -2.15
CA GLU A 220 -17.92 -5.04 -3.53
C GLU A 220 -19.19 -4.58 -4.26
N TYR A 221 -19.04 -4.05 -5.48
CA TYR A 221 -20.14 -3.47 -6.23
C TYR A 221 -20.97 -4.52 -6.98
N ASP A 222 -20.38 -5.66 -7.39
CA ASP A 222 -21.12 -6.79 -7.92
C ASP A 222 -21.91 -7.49 -6.81
N ALA A 223 -23.20 -7.15 -6.71
CA ALA A 223 -24.08 -7.67 -5.66
C ALA A 223 -24.25 -9.20 -5.69
N ALA A 224 -24.24 -9.82 -6.88
CA ALA A 224 -24.39 -11.27 -6.98
C ALA A 224 -23.11 -11.97 -6.52
N CYS A 225 -21.96 -11.45 -6.91
CA CYS A 225 -20.67 -11.96 -6.46
C CYS A 225 -20.46 -11.74 -4.96
N ALA A 226 -20.72 -10.54 -4.45
CA ALA A 226 -20.63 -10.21 -3.02
C ALA A 226 -21.52 -11.13 -2.18
N ALA A 227 -22.79 -11.33 -2.56
CA ALA A 227 -23.72 -12.22 -1.86
C ALA A 227 -23.23 -13.68 -1.88
N LYS A 228 -22.70 -14.16 -3.01
CA LYS A 228 -22.13 -15.50 -3.12
C LYS A 228 -20.94 -15.67 -2.18
N TRP A 229 -20.05 -14.69 -2.09
CA TRP A 229 -18.88 -14.76 -1.20
C TRP A 229 -19.27 -14.65 0.27
N ALA A 230 -20.19 -13.75 0.62
CA ALA A 230 -20.70 -13.62 1.98
C ALA A 230 -21.35 -14.92 2.49
N ALA A 231 -21.99 -15.69 1.60
CA ALA A 231 -22.59 -16.97 1.95
C ALA A 231 -21.59 -18.12 2.09
N ASN A 232 -20.42 -18.02 1.44
CA ASN A 232 -19.43 -19.12 1.36
C ASN A 232 -18.16 -18.86 2.17
N THR A 233 -18.00 -17.69 2.77
CA THR A 233 -16.84 -17.30 3.55
C THR A 233 -17.26 -16.66 4.87
N THR A 234 -16.48 -16.89 5.93
CA THR A 234 -16.82 -16.40 7.28
C THR A 234 -15.70 -15.58 7.92
N ALA A 235 -14.52 -15.51 7.30
CA ALA A 235 -13.38 -14.79 7.88
C ALA A 235 -13.33 -13.31 7.48
N ALA A 236 -14.27 -12.84 6.66
CA ALA A 236 -14.49 -11.42 6.41
C ALA A 236 -15.99 -11.08 6.40
N THR A 237 -16.31 -9.83 6.76
CA THR A 237 -17.64 -9.26 6.59
C THR A 237 -17.72 -8.54 5.25
N ILE A 238 -18.65 -8.94 4.38
CA ILE A 238 -18.73 -8.43 3.01
C ILE A 238 -19.99 -7.58 2.84
N PHE A 239 -19.80 -6.34 2.38
CA PHE A 239 -20.86 -5.40 2.04
C PHE A 239 -20.99 -5.26 0.54
N SER A 240 -22.22 -5.27 0.04
CA SER A 240 -22.51 -4.95 -1.36
C SER A 240 -22.88 -3.49 -1.53
N GLY A 241 -22.13 -2.78 -2.39
CA GLY A 241 -22.42 -1.40 -2.78
C GLY A 241 -21.29 -0.74 -3.56
N ASP A 242 -21.61 0.41 -4.16
CA ASP A 242 -20.68 1.22 -4.94
C ASP A 242 -19.95 2.22 -4.04
N GLN A 243 -18.62 2.28 -4.12
CA GLN A 243 -17.80 3.21 -3.36
C GLN A 243 -18.01 4.69 -3.75
N ALA A 244 -18.65 4.99 -4.89
CA ALA A 244 -19.10 6.33 -5.24
C ALA A 244 -20.48 6.69 -4.64
N ASN A 245 -21.20 5.74 -4.06
CA ASN A 245 -22.52 5.98 -3.47
C ASN A 245 -22.39 6.40 -2.00
N VAL A 246 -22.59 7.69 -1.75
CA VAL A 246 -22.52 8.29 -0.41
C VAL A 246 -23.49 7.66 0.59
N GLU A 247 -24.74 7.41 0.19
CA GLU A 247 -25.74 6.81 1.09
C GLU A 247 -25.32 5.41 1.52
N PHE A 248 -24.74 4.66 0.58
CA PHE A 248 -24.14 3.36 0.85
C PHE A 248 -22.95 3.48 1.82
N LEU A 249 -21.99 4.38 1.57
CA LEU A 249 -20.83 4.54 2.46
C LEU A 249 -21.23 4.94 3.87
N GLN A 250 -22.23 5.82 4.00
CA GLN A 250 -22.79 6.18 5.31
C GLN A 250 -23.48 5.00 5.98
N ARG A 251 -24.21 4.17 5.24
CA ARG A 251 -24.80 2.93 5.76
C ARG A 251 -23.72 1.96 6.21
N PHE A 252 -22.71 1.74 5.39
CA PHE A 252 -21.56 0.90 5.70
C PHE A 252 -20.90 1.34 7.02
N MET A 253 -20.57 2.62 7.18
CA MET A 253 -19.96 3.12 8.43
C MET A 253 -20.87 2.95 9.66
N ARG A 254 -22.19 2.99 9.49
CA ARG A 254 -23.13 2.71 10.60
C ARG A 254 -23.18 1.24 10.98
N GLU A 255 -23.09 0.34 10.00
CA GLU A 255 -23.23 -1.11 10.20
C GLU A 255 -21.91 -1.79 10.56
N ALA A 256 -20.82 -1.47 9.85
CA ALA A 256 -19.48 -1.97 10.12
C ALA A 256 -18.80 -1.23 11.27
N GLY A 257 -19.31 -0.05 11.65
CA GLY A 257 -18.66 0.88 12.57
C GLY A 257 -17.50 1.65 11.92
N THR A 258 -16.84 2.48 12.71
CA THR A 258 -15.65 3.26 12.34
C THR A 258 -14.38 2.63 12.93
N ASP A 259 -13.31 3.41 13.02
CA ASP A 259 -12.03 3.04 13.64
C ASP A 259 -11.28 1.92 12.93
N PHE A 260 -11.27 1.96 11.60
CA PHE A 260 -10.40 1.12 10.78
C PHE A 260 -8.94 1.53 11.00
N ASP A 261 -8.09 0.55 11.32
CA ASP A 261 -6.65 0.75 11.37
C ASP A 261 -6.12 0.93 9.93
N VAL A 262 -6.72 0.23 8.96
CA VAL A 262 -6.36 0.26 7.55
C VAL A 262 -7.60 0.27 6.66
N ILE A 263 -7.62 1.14 5.66
CA ILE A 263 -8.55 1.08 4.53
C ILE A 263 -7.73 0.96 3.24
N ILE A 264 -8.13 0.09 2.32
CA ILE A 264 -7.52 -0.10 1.01
C ILE A 264 -8.60 0.14 -0.04
N ASP A 265 -8.34 1.06 -0.96
CA ASP A 265 -9.16 1.30 -2.14
C ASP A 265 -8.51 0.64 -3.36
N ASP A 266 -9.02 -0.54 -3.70
CA ASP A 266 -8.67 -1.37 -4.85
C ASP A 266 -9.94 -1.74 -5.64
N GLY A 267 -10.85 -0.76 -5.74
CA GLY A 267 -12.20 -0.95 -6.26
C GLY A 267 -12.33 -0.73 -7.77
N GLY A 268 -13.27 0.11 -8.21
CA GLY A 268 -13.54 0.30 -9.64
C GLY A 268 -12.61 1.30 -10.36
N HIS A 269 -11.77 2.00 -9.61
CA HIS A 269 -10.77 2.99 -10.07
C HIS A 269 -11.30 4.14 -10.95
N GLN A 270 -12.61 4.34 -11.05
CA GLN A 270 -13.16 5.55 -11.65
C GLN A 270 -12.78 6.77 -10.79
N MET A 271 -12.48 7.91 -11.42
CA MET A 271 -12.01 9.08 -10.66
C MET A 271 -13.01 9.54 -9.59
N ASN A 272 -14.32 9.47 -9.87
CA ASN A 272 -15.34 9.79 -8.87
C ASN A 272 -15.39 8.76 -7.73
N GLN A 273 -15.11 7.48 -7.99
CA GLN A 273 -15.09 6.41 -7.00
C GLN A 273 -13.95 6.60 -5.99
N GLN A 274 -12.71 6.75 -6.46
CA GLN A 274 -11.55 6.95 -5.58
C GLN A 274 -11.65 8.24 -4.76
N ILE A 275 -12.07 9.35 -5.39
CA ILE A 275 -12.23 10.64 -4.70
C ILE A 275 -13.34 10.57 -3.64
N THR A 276 -14.52 10.04 -4.00
CA THR A 276 -15.66 9.98 -3.08
C THR A 276 -15.37 9.08 -1.88
N SER A 277 -14.82 7.90 -2.14
CA SER A 277 -14.49 6.95 -1.08
C SER A 277 -13.43 7.49 -0.12
N LEU A 278 -12.35 8.12 -0.61
CA LEU A 278 -11.40 8.81 0.27
C LEU A 278 -12.10 9.90 1.09
N GLN A 279 -12.89 10.78 0.47
CA GLN A 279 -13.56 11.87 1.17
C GLN A 279 -14.50 11.41 2.29
N TYR A 280 -15.21 10.29 2.09
CA TYR A 280 -16.18 9.79 3.06
C TYR A 280 -15.58 8.82 4.07
N LEU A 281 -14.80 7.84 3.62
CA LEU A 281 -14.24 6.80 4.48
C LEU A 281 -13.04 7.29 5.30
N TRP A 282 -12.45 8.44 4.98
CA TRP A 282 -11.44 9.07 5.84
C TRP A 282 -11.93 9.32 7.27
N ARG A 283 -13.25 9.52 7.45
CA ARG A 283 -13.90 9.63 8.76
C ARG A 283 -13.91 8.30 9.54
N ALA A 284 -13.85 7.17 8.84
CA ALA A 284 -13.79 5.84 9.43
C ALA A 284 -12.37 5.37 9.72
N VAL A 285 -11.35 6.01 9.15
CA VAL A 285 -9.94 5.77 9.50
C VAL A 285 -9.68 6.28 10.91
N LYS A 286 -9.12 5.43 11.76
CA LYS A 286 -8.72 5.77 13.13
C LYS A 286 -7.59 6.81 13.14
N PRO A 287 -7.46 7.65 14.18
CA PRO A 287 -6.21 8.38 14.40
C PRO A 287 -4.98 7.45 14.37
N GLY A 288 -3.94 7.84 13.65
CA GLY A 288 -2.79 6.98 13.33
C GLY A 288 -3.09 5.81 12.37
N GLY A 289 -4.27 5.77 11.75
CA GLY A 289 -4.63 4.80 10.72
C GLY A 289 -4.18 5.21 9.32
N ILE A 290 -4.28 4.28 8.37
CA ILE A 290 -3.78 4.46 7.01
C ILE A 290 -4.87 4.16 5.98
N TYR A 291 -4.99 5.01 4.96
CA TYR A 291 -5.78 4.74 3.76
C TYR A 291 -4.83 4.51 2.58
N PHE A 292 -4.88 3.36 1.93
CA PHE A 292 -4.19 3.08 0.68
C PHE A 292 -5.14 3.28 -0.50
N CYS A 293 -4.66 3.84 -1.60
CA CYS A 293 -5.40 3.96 -2.85
C CYS A 293 -4.53 3.40 -3.99
N GLU A 294 -4.93 2.25 -4.54
CA GLU A 294 -4.25 1.54 -5.63
C GLU A 294 -4.66 2.07 -7.01
N ASP A 295 -3.94 1.66 -8.03
CA ASP A 295 -4.18 1.94 -9.45
C ASP A 295 -4.32 3.42 -9.84
N LEU A 296 -3.48 4.28 -9.27
CA LEU A 296 -3.49 5.73 -9.52
C LEU A 296 -3.15 6.14 -10.96
N GLN A 297 -2.52 5.28 -11.76
CA GLN A 297 -2.29 5.47 -13.19
C GLN A 297 -3.59 5.67 -13.98
N THR A 298 -4.71 5.14 -13.49
CA THR A 298 -6.04 5.35 -14.08
C THR A 298 -6.44 6.83 -14.11
N SER A 299 -5.82 7.68 -13.28
CA SER A 299 -5.93 9.15 -13.36
C SER A 299 -5.54 9.74 -14.71
N TYR A 300 -4.83 8.99 -15.53
CA TYR A 300 -4.40 9.39 -16.87
C TYR A 300 -5.08 8.58 -17.98
N TRP A 301 -6.13 7.82 -17.67
CA TRP A 301 -6.85 6.98 -18.63
C TRP A 301 -8.27 7.49 -18.85
N GLU A 302 -8.61 7.77 -20.12
CA GLU A 302 -9.90 8.38 -20.49
C GLU A 302 -11.10 7.55 -20.05
N ASN A 303 -11.01 6.23 -20.18
CA ASN A 303 -12.08 5.29 -19.84
C ASN A 303 -12.34 5.13 -18.34
N TYR A 304 -11.44 5.66 -17.50
CA TYR A 304 -11.60 5.76 -16.04
C TYR A 304 -11.99 7.19 -15.58
N GLY A 305 -12.34 8.06 -16.54
CA GLY A 305 -12.60 9.48 -16.26
C GLY A 305 -11.34 10.32 -16.04
N GLY A 306 -10.15 9.75 -16.26
CA GLY A 306 -8.86 10.41 -16.12
C GLY A 306 -8.57 11.47 -17.19
N ASP A 307 -7.42 12.14 -17.05
CA ASP A 307 -6.89 13.16 -17.97
C ASP A 307 -5.62 12.65 -18.68
N PRO A 308 -5.73 12.02 -19.86
CA PRO A 308 -4.58 11.49 -20.59
C PRO A 308 -3.53 12.52 -20.98
N SER A 309 -3.93 13.78 -21.06
CA SER A 309 -3.03 14.89 -21.40
C SER A 309 -2.39 15.52 -20.17
N ASN A 310 -2.80 15.12 -18.95
CA ASN A 310 -2.44 15.76 -17.69
C ASN A 310 -2.59 17.30 -17.77
N SER A 311 -3.66 17.76 -18.42
CA SER A 311 -3.96 19.18 -18.65
C SER A 311 -4.43 19.90 -17.38
N GLY A 312 -4.89 19.16 -16.38
CA GLY A 312 -5.50 19.69 -15.15
C GLY A 312 -6.94 20.16 -15.34
N LYS A 313 -7.58 19.85 -16.47
CA LYS A 313 -8.98 20.23 -16.76
C LYS A 313 -10.00 19.27 -16.18
N LYS A 314 -9.63 18.01 -15.97
CA LYS A 314 -10.49 17.01 -15.33
C LYS A 314 -10.06 16.82 -13.88
N THR A 315 -11.06 16.60 -13.03
CA THR A 315 -10.83 16.18 -11.65
C THR A 315 -10.43 14.71 -11.64
N THR A 316 -9.23 14.42 -11.16
CA THR A 316 -8.67 13.07 -11.09
C THR A 316 -8.13 12.79 -9.68
N MET A 317 -7.95 11.53 -9.34
CA MET A 317 -7.40 11.14 -8.04
C MET A 317 -5.98 11.71 -7.85
N MET A 318 -5.11 11.62 -8.87
CA MET A 318 -3.79 12.27 -8.83
C MET A 318 -3.86 13.80 -8.83
N GLY A 319 -4.93 14.41 -9.36
CA GLY A 319 -5.22 15.84 -9.20
C GLY A 319 -5.49 16.19 -7.74
N MET A 320 -6.37 15.42 -7.08
CA MET A 320 -6.65 15.57 -5.65
C MET A 320 -5.39 15.35 -4.80
N VAL A 321 -4.56 14.34 -5.09
CA VAL A 321 -3.30 14.09 -4.37
C VAL A 321 -2.37 15.31 -4.42
N LYS A 322 -2.21 15.95 -5.59
CA LYS A 322 -1.39 17.17 -5.73
C LYS A 322 -1.95 18.32 -4.88
N GLU A 323 -3.27 18.49 -4.89
CA GLU A 323 -3.92 19.51 -4.07
C GLU A 323 -3.82 19.22 -2.57
N LEU A 324 -3.84 17.95 -2.15
CA LEU A 324 -3.60 17.57 -0.75
C LEU A 324 -2.16 17.87 -0.32
N LEU A 325 -1.18 17.67 -1.20
CA LEU A 325 0.20 18.07 -0.94
C LEU A 325 0.32 19.58 -0.77
N ASP A 326 -0.39 20.37 -1.58
CA ASP A 326 -0.48 21.83 -1.40
C ASP A 326 -1.12 22.15 -0.04
N ASP A 327 -2.27 21.54 0.29
CA ASP A 327 -3.00 21.76 1.55
C ASP A 327 -2.17 21.47 2.80
N LEU A 328 -1.32 20.43 2.77
CA LEU A 328 -0.42 20.07 3.87
C LEU A 328 0.67 21.14 4.10
N ASN A 329 1.01 21.93 3.08
CA ASN A 329 2.06 22.95 3.13
C ASN A 329 1.51 24.38 3.20
N VAL A 330 0.19 24.56 3.28
CA VAL A 330 -0.42 25.86 3.55
C VAL A 330 -0.13 26.28 5.00
N GLY A 331 0.69 27.33 5.16
CA GLY A 331 0.94 28.01 6.44
C GLY A 331 0.09 29.27 6.66
N PRO A 332 0.27 29.97 7.80
CA PRO A 332 -0.39 31.25 8.07
C PRO A 332 -0.18 32.27 6.94
N GLY A 333 -1.26 32.87 6.45
CA GLY A 333 -1.24 33.80 5.31
C GLY A 333 -1.30 33.15 3.92
N GLY A 334 -1.32 31.82 3.84
CA GLY A 334 -1.58 31.07 2.60
C GLY A 334 -3.06 31.04 2.19
N HIS A 335 -3.36 30.41 1.05
CA HIS A 335 -4.74 30.21 0.60
C HIS A 335 -5.48 29.21 1.49
N ALA A 336 -6.82 29.21 1.45
CA ALA A 336 -7.59 28.19 2.15
C ALA A 336 -7.23 26.78 1.63
N ARG A 337 -7.27 25.79 2.52
CA ARG A 337 -7.16 24.38 2.14
C ARG A 337 -8.35 24.00 1.25
N LYS A 338 -8.11 23.21 0.22
CA LYS A 338 -9.13 22.77 -0.74
C LYS A 338 -9.93 21.58 -0.24
N HIS A 339 -9.29 20.67 0.50
CA HIS A 339 -9.87 19.38 0.89
C HIS A 339 -9.98 19.27 2.41
N GLU A 340 -11.18 18.97 2.91
CA GLU A 340 -11.40 18.76 4.36
C GLU A 340 -10.53 17.64 4.94
N VAL A 341 -10.34 16.55 4.18
CA VAL A 341 -9.54 15.39 4.62
C VAL A 341 -8.10 15.76 4.97
N SER A 342 -7.55 16.83 4.37
CA SER A 342 -6.19 17.32 4.67
C SER A 342 -6.03 17.82 6.11
N GLN A 343 -7.11 18.20 6.79
CA GLN A 343 -7.07 18.74 8.15
C GLN A 343 -6.55 17.71 9.16
N GLU A 344 -6.94 16.45 8.97
CA GLU A 344 -6.56 15.31 9.82
C GLU A 344 -5.42 14.48 9.22
N MET A 345 -4.88 14.90 8.07
CA MET A 345 -3.82 14.17 7.36
C MET A 345 -2.44 14.59 7.87
N GLN A 346 -1.62 13.61 8.21
CA GLN A 346 -0.25 13.82 8.70
C GLN A 346 0.74 13.91 7.54
N PHE A 347 0.71 12.95 6.62
CA PHE A 347 1.51 12.93 5.41
C PHE A 347 0.89 12.02 4.34
N ILE A 348 1.44 12.11 3.13
CA ILE A 348 1.13 11.24 2.00
C ILE A 348 2.45 10.59 1.56
N ASP A 349 2.43 9.28 1.34
CA ASP A 349 3.56 8.52 0.81
C ASP A 349 3.13 7.77 -0.44
N CYS A 350 3.74 8.08 -1.57
CA CYS A 350 3.36 7.52 -2.86
C CYS A 350 4.51 6.72 -3.47
N MET A 351 4.16 5.63 -4.14
CA MET A 351 5.03 4.94 -5.08
C MET A 351 4.33 4.80 -6.43
N GLU A 352 4.91 4.01 -7.34
CA GLU A 352 4.26 3.69 -8.59
C GLU A 352 2.86 3.12 -8.32
N GLU A 353 1.85 3.80 -8.88
CA GLU A 353 0.45 3.36 -8.93
C GLU A 353 -0.29 3.29 -7.57
N VAL A 354 0.34 3.59 -6.43
CA VAL A 354 -0.35 3.59 -5.12
C VAL A 354 0.16 4.69 -4.18
N CYS A 355 -0.74 5.27 -3.41
CA CYS A 355 -0.43 6.20 -2.32
C CYS A 355 -1.04 5.71 -0.99
N ALA A 356 -0.31 5.96 0.09
CA ALA A 356 -0.76 5.85 1.47
C ALA A 356 -1.03 7.26 2.03
N PHE A 357 -2.23 7.48 2.55
CA PHE A 357 -2.62 8.69 3.30
C PHE A 357 -2.66 8.33 4.79
N VAL A 358 -1.83 9.01 5.59
CA VAL A 358 -1.71 8.69 7.03
C VAL A 358 -2.44 9.74 7.85
N LYS A 359 -3.31 9.27 8.74
CA LYS A 359 -4.11 10.13 9.62
C LYS A 359 -3.30 10.50 10.87
N LYS A 360 -3.42 11.75 11.33
CA LYS A 360 -2.79 12.23 12.58
C LYS A 360 -3.25 11.37 13.76
N ASP A 361 -2.34 11.16 14.73
CA ASP A 361 -2.61 10.48 16.00
C ASP A 361 -3.58 11.23 16.91
#